data_AF-A0A956IA52-F1
#
_entry.id   AF-A0A956IA52-F1
#
_cell.length_a   1.000
_cell.length_b   1.000
_cell.length_c   1.000
_cell.angle_alpha   90.00
_cell.angle_beta   90.00
_cell.angle_gamma   90.00
#
_symmetry.space_group_name_H-M   'P 1'
#
loop_
_entity.id
_entity.type
_entity.pdbx_description
1 polymer ?
#
loop_
_entity_poly.entity_id
_entity_poly.type
_entity_poly.pdbx_seq_one_letter_code
_entity_poly.pdbx_strand_id
1 'polypeptide(L)'
;MKRLAIIFAWSVLFAVPVAAQREPAPPRLEVEVRPFDEAGPWKRRLALRSLRAQEVVLDRRLLELTVIEPRDRGRPRRHTCRHPNAPRRPADERVRAMNAGESYEEWLDLRELCWGRALDVLERGEATVEVTYGFRARSAFVVREEGERRAPHRVDGASFTFTPPAASPAAEGSESPEVSVTLARVSTSRSPTLRVTLRGEGAGRAKRVYVRDDLFAFEVHGPLGTVRCEPSRTTIVPIVDFYKRLSRPIRTTIASELRCPDDTFEVPGVYEVVPRVDLVYDGARYELDAVTGRFVGPAAPIRITSRSYVEQRVEDLLAILRPSSEEPSP
;
A
#
# COMPACT_ATOMS: atom_id res chain seq x y z
N MET A 1 66.56 39.63 4.45
CA MET A 1 65.64 40.77 4.27
C MET A 1 64.23 40.30 4.64
N LYS A 2 63.68 40.85 5.72
CA LYS A 2 62.38 40.49 6.32
C LYS A 2 61.25 41.27 5.64
N ARG A 3 60.13 40.63 5.31
CA ARG A 3 58.85 41.31 5.04
C ARG A 3 57.80 40.73 5.98
N LEU A 4 57.47 41.51 7.02
CA LEU A 4 56.30 41.32 7.89
C LEU A 4 55.08 41.89 7.16
N ALA A 5 54.07 41.07 6.91
CA ALA A 5 52.76 41.53 6.44
C ALA A 5 51.80 41.60 7.65
N ILE A 6 51.36 42.81 7.98
CA ILE A 6 50.37 43.08 9.02
C ILE A 6 48.99 42.92 8.38
N ILE A 7 48.27 41.86 8.77
CA ILE A 7 46.88 41.62 8.37
C ILE A 7 45.99 42.32 9.39
N PHE A 8 45.33 43.41 8.99
CA PHE A 8 44.28 44.07 9.76
C PHE A 8 43.02 43.21 9.73
N ALA A 9 42.73 42.51 10.83
CA ALA A 9 41.46 41.82 11.04
C ALA A 9 40.39 42.84 11.45
N TRP A 10 39.56 43.26 10.50
CA TRP A 10 38.35 44.05 10.76
C TRP A 10 37.24 43.13 11.26
N SER A 11 37.00 43.14 12.58
CA SER A 11 35.86 42.47 13.20
C SER A 11 34.59 43.27 12.96
N VAL A 12 33.90 42.99 11.85
CA VAL A 12 32.54 43.50 11.63
C VAL A 12 31.60 42.70 12.51
N LEU A 13 31.16 43.29 13.62
CA LEU A 13 30.07 42.80 14.45
C LEU A 13 28.75 42.92 13.65
N PHE A 14 28.44 41.91 12.83
CA PHE A 14 27.10 41.76 12.29
C PHE A 14 26.16 41.38 13.43
N ALA A 15 25.37 42.35 13.89
CA ALA A 15 24.20 42.09 14.73
C ALA A 15 23.27 41.18 13.93
N VAL A 16 23.31 39.87 14.21
CA VAL A 16 22.34 38.92 13.66
C VAL A 16 20.98 39.38 14.17
N PRO A 17 20.03 39.76 13.29
CA PRO A 17 18.70 40.09 13.75
C PRO A 17 18.16 38.86 14.46
N VAL A 18 17.92 39.01 15.77
CA VAL A 18 17.24 38.01 16.59
C VAL A 18 15.83 37.91 15.99
N ALA A 19 15.67 36.99 15.04
CA ALA A 19 14.37 36.62 14.53
C ALA A 19 13.61 36.09 15.74
N ALA A 20 12.72 36.91 16.29
CA ALA A 20 11.84 36.53 17.39
C ALA A 20 11.20 35.20 17.01
N GLN A 21 11.61 34.13 17.71
CA GLN A 21 11.05 32.80 17.52
C GLN A 21 9.59 32.92 17.91
N ARG A 22 8.74 33.02 16.89
CA ARG A 22 7.31 33.10 17.06
C ARG A 22 6.90 31.77 17.67
N GLU A 23 6.44 31.82 18.92
CA GLU A 23 5.97 30.64 19.63
C GLU A 23 4.94 29.93 18.73
N PRO A 24 5.10 28.61 18.50
CA PRO A 24 4.21 27.89 17.61
C PRO A 24 2.78 28.02 18.13
N ALA A 25 1.87 28.46 17.26
CA ALA A 25 0.46 28.55 17.62
C ALA A 25 -0.04 27.17 18.08
N PRO A 26 -0.91 27.11 19.10
CA PRO A 26 -1.43 25.83 19.59
C PRO A 26 -2.14 25.07 18.46
N PRO A 27 -2.05 23.73 18.44
CA PRO A 27 -2.70 22.92 17.42
C PRO A 27 -4.22 23.16 17.47
N ARG A 28 -4.85 23.20 16.30
CA ARG A 28 -6.31 23.36 16.17
C ARG A 28 -7.01 22.05 15.80
N LEU A 29 -6.27 21.11 15.23
CA LEU A 29 -6.72 19.80 14.79
C LEU A 29 -5.69 18.80 15.28
N GLU A 30 -6.15 17.76 15.98
CA GLU A 30 -5.32 16.60 16.26
C GLU A 30 -5.49 15.60 15.11
N VAL A 31 -4.38 15.11 14.58
CA VAL A 31 -4.35 14.11 13.52
C VAL A 31 -3.60 12.90 14.03
N GLU A 32 -4.26 11.75 14.02
CA GLU A 32 -3.67 10.51 14.51
C GLU A 32 -3.91 9.37 13.52
N VAL A 33 -2.91 8.52 13.36
CA VAL A 33 -2.99 7.29 12.56
C VAL A 33 -2.67 6.13 13.49
N ARG A 34 -3.71 5.41 13.92
CA ARG A 34 -3.60 4.30 14.88
C ARG A 34 -3.60 2.94 14.19
N PRO A 35 -2.97 1.89 14.77
CA PRO A 35 -3.21 0.51 14.38
C PRO A 35 -4.71 0.18 14.29
N PHE A 36 -5.07 -0.68 13.34
CA PHE A 36 -6.37 -1.34 13.32
C PHE A 36 -6.13 -2.84 13.51
N ASP A 37 -6.02 -3.26 14.76
CA ASP A 37 -5.46 -4.57 15.14
C ASP A 37 -6.24 -5.74 14.53
N GLU A 38 -7.57 -5.65 14.43
CA GLU A 38 -8.42 -6.68 13.84
C GLU A 38 -8.25 -6.83 12.32
N ALA A 39 -7.64 -5.84 11.67
CA ALA A 39 -7.60 -5.72 10.22
C ALA A 39 -6.19 -5.96 9.64
N GLY A 40 -5.22 -6.31 10.49
CA GLY A 40 -3.83 -6.53 10.13
C GLY A 40 -2.99 -5.23 10.09
N PRO A 41 -1.67 -5.36 9.96
CA PRO A 41 -0.74 -4.26 10.23
C PRO A 41 -0.81 -3.12 9.20
N TRP A 42 -1.28 -3.41 7.99
CA TRP A 42 -1.38 -2.46 6.88
C TRP A 42 -2.57 -1.52 7.01
N LYS A 43 -3.65 -1.98 7.65
CA LYS A 43 -4.86 -1.19 7.85
C LYS A 43 -4.71 -0.36 9.11
N ARG A 44 -5.04 0.92 9.01
CA ARG A 44 -4.89 1.92 10.06
C ARG A 44 -6.14 2.76 10.16
N ARG A 45 -6.38 3.31 11.35
CA ARG A 45 -7.46 4.28 11.59
C ARG A 45 -6.89 5.68 11.57
N LEU A 46 -7.36 6.51 10.64
CA LEU A 46 -7.20 7.95 10.68
C LEU A 46 -8.25 8.53 11.62
N ALA A 47 -7.81 9.24 12.65
CA ALA A 47 -8.67 10.04 13.51
C ALA A 47 -8.31 11.53 13.34
N LEU A 48 -9.32 12.34 13.03
CA LEU A 48 -9.25 13.79 13.00
C LEU A 48 -10.11 14.33 14.13
N ARG A 49 -9.51 15.01 15.11
CA ARG A 49 -10.24 15.59 16.24
C ARG A 49 -10.10 17.10 16.24
N SER A 50 -11.23 17.79 16.17
CA SER A 50 -11.24 19.25 16.18
C SER A 50 -11.11 19.76 17.61
N LEU A 51 -10.12 20.62 17.89
CA LEU A 51 -9.94 21.23 19.21
C LEU A 51 -10.75 22.51 19.39
N ARG A 52 -11.41 22.98 18.32
CA ARG A 52 -12.21 24.21 18.27
C ARG A 52 -13.42 24.00 17.36
N ALA A 53 -14.41 24.88 17.46
CA ALA A 53 -15.46 24.96 16.45
C ALA A 53 -14.88 25.60 15.18
N GLN A 54 -14.80 24.84 14.08
CA GLN A 54 -14.18 25.28 12.83
C GLN A 54 -14.61 24.39 11.66
N GLU A 55 -14.37 24.82 10.43
CA GLU A 55 -14.49 23.96 9.26
C GLU A 55 -13.24 23.09 9.14
N VAL A 56 -13.42 21.81 8.80
CA VAL A 56 -12.36 20.83 8.60
C VAL A 56 -12.57 20.13 7.27
N VAL A 57 -11.48 19.96 6.50
CA VAL A 57 -11.49 19.11 5.30
C VAL A 57 -11.29 17.66 5.72
N LEU A 58 -12.29 16.81 5.47
CA LEU A 58 -12.32 15.40 5.82
C LEU A 58 -11.94 14.53 4.61
N ASP A 59 -10.68 14.49 4.22
CA ASP A 59 -10.23 13.73 3.06
C ASP A 59 -8.91 13.00 3.37
N ARG A 60 -8.97 11.68 3.52
CA ARG A 60 -7.78 10.88 3.86
C ARG A 60 -6.66 10.99 2.83
N ARG A 61 -6.95 11.40 1.58
CA ARG A 61 -5.93 11.59 0.52
C ARG A 61 -5.00 12.77 0.80
N LEU A 62 -5.35 13.62 1.78
CA LEU A 62 -4.49 14.70 2.27
C LEU A 62 -3.42 14.22 3.26
N LEU A 63 -3.43 12.93 3.65
CA LEU A 63 -2.35 12.34 4.41
C LEU A 63 -1.06 12.27 3.59
N GLU A 64 0.01 12.70 4.24
CA GLU A 64 1.38 12.53 3.82
C GLU A 64 2.13 11.81 4.92
N LEU A 65 2.76 10.69 4.56
CA LEU A 65 3.56 9.92 5.50
C LEU A 65 5.03 10.09 5.12
N THR A 66 5.89 10.35 6.09
CA THR A 66 7.34 10.31 5.89
C THR A 66 7.90 9.10 6.63
N VAL A 67 8.26 8.07 5.87
CA VAL A 67 8.89 6.85 6.39
C VAL A 67 10.37 7.10 6.59
N ILE A 68 10.84 6.94 7.83
CA ILE A 68 12.23 7.11 8.22
C ILE A 68 12.91 5.75 8.19
N GLU A 69 13.81 5.55 7.24
CA GLU A 69 14.66 4.37 7.14
C GLU A 69 15.91 4.57 8.02
N PRO A 70 16.05 3.80 9.12
CA PRO A 70 17.23 3.87 9.96
C PRO A 70 18.46 3.40 9.18
N ARG A 71 19.62 3.94 9.55
CA ARG A 71 20.91 3.62 8.92
C ARG A 71 21.96 3.47 9.99
N ASP A 72 22.76 2.41 9.89
CA ASP A 72 23.86 2.15 10.84
C ASP A 72 24.89 3.28 10.88
N ARG A 73 25.06 3.98 9.75
CA ARG A 73 25.95 5.15 9.63
C ARG A 73 25.31 6.26 8.80
N GLY A 74 25.45 7.50 9.28
CA GLY A 74 24.99 8.70 8.59
C GLY A 74 23.55 9.11 8.92
N ARG A 75 23.01 10.08 8.17
CA ARG A 75 21.65 10.60 8.39
C ARG A 75 20.59 9.58 7.92
N PRO A 76 19.48 9.40 8.67
CA PRO A 76 18.35 8.57 8.22
C PRO A 76 17.85 8.98 6.84
N ARG A 77 17.42 7.99 6.05
CA ARG A 77 16.76 8.27 4.76
C ARG A 77 15.28 8.51 5.00
N ARG A 78 14.71 9.49 4.29
CA ARG A 78 13.29 9.83 4.38
C ARG A 78 12.62 9.48 3.06
N HIS A 79 11.51 8.77 3.12
CA HIS A 79 10.71 8.40 1.97
C HIS A 79 9.30 8.95 2.15
N THR A 80 8.89 9.86 1.26
CA THR A 80 7.57 10.51 1.35
C THR A 80 6.52 9.71 0.58
N CYS A 81 5.45 9.31 1.27
CA CYS A 81 4.28 8.64 0.75
C CYS A 81 3.10 9.62 0.67
N ARG A 82 2.34 9.56 -0.42
CA ARG A 82 1.16 10.41 -0.64
C ARG A 82 0.18 9.68 -1.55
N HIS A 83 -1.11 9.95 -1.37
CA HIS A 83 -2.12 9.44 -2.28
C HIS A 83 -1.86 9.97 -3.71
N PRO A 84 -1.86 9.12 -4.76
CA PRO A 84 -1.56 9.55 -6.12
C PRO A 84 -2.58 10.58 -6.67
N ASN A 85 -3.82 10.52 -6.16
CA ASN A 85 -4.91 11.42 -6.53
C ASN A 85 -5.28 12.40 -5.40
N ALA A 86 -4.30 12.84 -4.60
CA ALA A 86 -4.54 13.86 -3.58
C ALA A 86 -5.10 15.15 -4.21
N PRO A 87 -6.19 15.72 -3.67
CA PRO A 87 -6.81 16.90 -4.26
C PRO A 87 -5.92 18.13 -4.10
N ARG A 88 -6.03 19.08 -5.05
CA ARG A 88 -5.26 20.33 -5.00
C ARG A 88 -5.95 21.44 -4.22
N ARG A 89 -7.26 21.31 -3.99
CA ARG A 89 -8.13 22.25 -3.28
C ARG A 89 -9.14 21.44 -2.44
N PRO A 90 -9.70 22.03 -1.38
CA PRO A 90 -10.84 21.44 -0.68
C PRO A 90 -11.96 21.17 -1.68
N ALA A 91 -12.55 19.98 -1.60
CA ALA A 91 -13.79 19.67 -2.29
C ALA A 91 -14.94 20.01 -1.33
N ASP A 92 -15.93 20.76 -1.79
CA ASP A 92 -16.97 21.33 -0.91
C ASP A 92 -17.71 20.23 -0.15
N GLU A 93 -17.93 19.07 -0.77
CA GLU A 93 -18.57 17.90 -0.16
C GLU A 93 -17.74 17.23 0.94
N ARG A 94 -16.46 17.57 1.07
CA ARG A 94 -15.55 17.08 2.13
C ARG A 94 -15.22 18.16 3.16
N VAL A 95 -15.76 19.36 3.04
CA VAL A 95 -15.64 20.39 4.07
C VAL A 95 -16.81 20.25 5.02
N ARG A 96 -16.54 20.07 6.32
CA ARG A 96 -17.56 19.96 7.35
C ARG A 96 -17.25 20.88 8.51
N ALA A 97 -18.27 21.58 9.01
CA ALA A 97 -18.19 22.24 10.31
C ALA A 97 -18.14 21.19 11.42
N MET A 98 -17.07 21.20 12.22
CA MET A 98 -16.90 20.34 13.39
C MET A 98 -16.94 21.20 14.65
N ASN A 99 -17.64 20.70 15.67
CA ASN A 99 -17.64 21.29 17.01
C ASN A 99 -16.31 21.05 17.72
N ALA A 100 -16.04 21.82 18.77
CA ALA A 100 -14.91 21.55 19.64
C ALA A 100 -15.07 20.17 20.32
N GLY A 101 -14.04 19.34 20.21
CA GLY A 101 -14.03 17.97 20.72
C GLY A 101 -14.64 16.93 19.77
N GLU A 102 -15.28 17.34 18.67
CA GLU A 102 -15.83 16.42 17.66
C GLU A 102 -14.70 15.67 16.95
N SER A 103 -14.94 14.39 16.67
CA SER A 103 -13.99 13.51 16.00
C SER A 103 -14.59 12.94 14.71
N TYR A 104 -13.71 12.71 13.74
CA TYR A 104 -14.00 12.03 12.50
C TYR A 104 -13.02 10.87 12.32
N GLU A 105 -13.52 9.70 11.93
CA GLU A 105 -12.68 8.51 11.72
C GLU A 105 -12.90 7.91 10.33
N GLU A 106 -11.80 7.49 9.70
CA GLU A 106 -11.79 6.62 8.52
C GLU A 106 -10.71 5.55 8.70
N TRP A 107 -10.87 4.40 8.07
CA TRP A 107 -9.74 3.49 7.90
C TRP A 107 -9.00 3.79 6.59
N LEU A 108 -7.74 3.37 6.52
CA LEU A 108 -6.96 3.37 5.29
C LEU A 108 -5.99 2.19 5.29
N ASP A 109 -5.60 1.76 4.09
CA ASP A 109 -4.43 0.89 3.92
C ASP A 109 -3.20 1.76 3.64
N LEU A 110 -2.12 1.60 4.42
CA LEU A 110 -0.89 2.38 4.22
C LEU A 110 -0.30 2.22 2.81
N ARG A 111 -0.57 1.10 2.12
CA ARG A 111 -0.14 0.84 0.74
C ARG A 111 -0.89 1.68 -0.29
N GLU A 112 -2.02 2.30 0.08
CA GLU A 112 -2.66 3.33 -0.76
C GLU A 112 -1.74 4.55 -0.91
N LEU A 113 -1.06 4.94 0.18
CA LEU A 113 -0.16 6.10 0.24
C LEU A 113 1.28 5.74 -0.12
N CYS A 114 1.80 4.65 0.43
CA CYS A 114 3.18 4.20 0.29
C CYS A 114 3.31 3.14 -0.81
N TRP A 115 4.15 3.42 -1.79
CA TRP A 115 4.42 2.50 -2.90
C TRP A 115 5.89 2.55 -3.31
N GLY A 116 6.36 1.51 -4.03
CA GLY A 116 7.76 1.39 -4.43
C GLY A 116 8.71 1.39 -3.24
N ARG A 117 9.80 2.17 -3.29
CA ARG A 117 10.86 2.15 -2.27
C ARG A 117 10.37 2.40 -0.85
N ALA A 118 9.36 3.26 -0.66
CA ALA A 118 8.82 3.52 0.67
C ALA A 118 8.10 2.28 1.24
N LEU A 119 7.36 1.57 0.39
CA LEU A 119 6.74 0.30 0.75
C LEU A 119 7.80 -0.77 1.05
N ASP A 120 8.85 -0.85 0.22
CA ASP A 120 9.97 -1.79 0.43
C ASP A 120 10.71 -1.52 1.75
N VAL A 121 10.70 -0.29 2.27
CA VAL A 121 11.24 0.02 3.61
C VAL A 121 10.32 -0.53 4.69
N LEU A 122 9.01 -0.27 4.60
CA LEU A 122 8.02 -0.74 5.57
C LEU A 122 7.98 -2.27 5.66
N GLU A 123 8.18 -2.98 4.55
CA GLU A 123 8.16 -4.45 4.53
C GLU A 123 9.44 -5.09 5.06
N ARG A 124 10.58 -4.39 5.04
CA ARG A 124 11.86 -4.94 5.48
C ARG A 124 11.99 -5.01 7.00
N GLY A 125 11.23 -4.21 7.73
CA GLY A 125 11.29 -4.19 9.17
C GLY A 125 10.63 -2.96 9.78
N GLU A 126 10.93 -2.76 11.06
CA GLU A 126 10.40 -1.64 11.82
C GLU A 126 10.84 -0.29 11.25
N ALA A 127 9.90 0.65 11.13
CA ALA A 127 10.18 2.01 10.66
C ALA A 127 9.35 3.05 11.43
N THR A 128 9.96 4.20 11.72
CA THR A 128 9.22 5.37 12.24
C THR A 128 8.53 6.09 11.08
N VAL A 129 7.26 6.42 11.26
CA VAL A 129 6.42 7.12 10.29
C VAL A 129 5.97 8.45 10.89
N GLU A 130 6.36 9.54 10.27
CA GLU A 130 5.84 10.88 10.61
C GLU A 130 4.59 11.18 9.78
N VAL A 131 3.57 11.73 10.42
CA VAL A 131 2.29 12.04 9.80
C VAL A 131 2.18 13.55 9.58
N THR A 132 1.79 13.96 8.39
CA THR A 132 1.33 15.32 8.12
C THR A 132 0.01 15.26 7.37
N TYR A 133 -0.90 16.16 7.68
CA TYR A 133 -2.20 16.27 7.01
C TYR A 133 -2.33 17.60 6.30
N GLY A 134 -2.47 17.59 4.98
CA GLY A 134 -2.94 18.74 4.24
C GLY A 134 -2.42 18.93 2.82
N PHE A 135 -2.59 20.15 2.34
CA PHE A 135 -2.33 20.52 0.96
C PHE A 135 -0.87 20.90 0.75
N ARG A 136 -0.35 20.62 -0.46
CA ARG A 136 0.93 21.19 -0.89
C ARG A 136 0.83 22.68 -1.21
N ALA A 137 -0.34 23.11 -1.70
CA ALA A 137 -0.59 24.49 -2.06
C ALA A 137 -0.92 25.32 -0.81
N ARG A 138 -0.20 26.42 -0.60
CA ARG A 138 -0.42 27.35 0.53
C ARG A 138 -1.72 28.15 0.44
N SER A 139 -2.40 28.11 -0.70
CA SER A 139 -3.68 28.79 -0.94
C SER A 139 -4.91 27.97 -0.53
N ALA A 140 -4.72 26.70 -0.15
CA ALA A 140 -5.77 25.85 0.39
C ALA A 140 -5.74 25.85 1.92
N PHE A 141 -6.76 25.30 2.55
CA PHE A 141 -6.82 25.13 4.01
C PHE A 141 -7.23 23.70 4.35
N VAL A 142 -6.76 23.18 5.48
CA VAL A 142 -7.27 21.93 6.07
C VAL A 142 -8.24 22.19 7.22
N VAL A 143 -8.04 23.29 7.93
CA VAL A 143 -8.98 23.78 8.94
C VAL A 143 -9.12 25.29 8.82
N ARG A 144 -10.32 25.82 9.06
CA ARG A 144 -10.63 27.25 8.93
C ARG A 144 -11.66 27.68 9.96
N GLU A 145 -11.33 28.71 10.74
CA GLU A 145 -12.30 29.41 11.58
C GLU A 145 -13.11 30.42 10.73
N GLU A 146 -14.33 30.75 11.15
CA GLU A 146 -15.17 31.71 10.42
C GLU A 146 -14.47 33.08 10.28
N GLY A 147 -14.43 33.61 9.05
CA GLY A 147 -13.77 34.88 8.74
C GLY A 147 -12.24 34.83 8.69
N GLU A 148 -11.61 33.68 8.91
CA GLU A 148 -10.14 33.56 8.90
C GLU A 148 -9.56 33.69 7.48
N ARG A 149 -8.71 34.70 7.27
CA ARG A 149 -8.07 34.97 5.97
C ARG A 149 -6.87 34.07 5.65
N ARG A 150 -6.20 33.52 6.66
CA ARG A 150 -4.95 32.76 6.52
C ARG A 150 -5.01 31.45 7.32
N ALA A 151 -6.01 30.66 6.98
CA ALA A 151 -6.20 29.34 7.52
C ALA A 151 -4.98 28.43 7.22
N PRO A 152 -4.61 27.52 8.14
CA PRO A 152 -3.50 26.59 7.92
C PRO A 152 -3.81 25.62 6.78
N HIS A 153 -2.82 25.42 5.91
CA HIS A 153 -2.88 24.49 4.78
C HIS A 153 -2.35 23.09 5.12
N ARG A 154 -1.64 22.96 6.25
CA ARG A 154 -1.08 21.71 6.77
C ARG A 154 -1.10 21.71 8.30
N VAL A 155 -1.26 20.53 8.88
CA VAL A 155 -1.16 20.26 10.31
C VAL A 155 -0.29 19.01 10.50
N ASP A 156 0.62 19.05 11.46
CA ASP A 156 1.43 17.89 11.83
C ASP A 156 0.60 16.93 12.69
N GLY A 157 0.72 15.63 12.40
CA GLY A 157 0.09 14.56 13.16
C GLY A 157 1.06 13.83 14.06
N ALA A 158 0.55 12.94 14.90
CA ALA A 158 1.37 12.07 15.73
C ALA A 158 2.20 11.11 14.86
N SER A 159 3.49 10.97 15.17
CA SER A 159 4.31 9.91 14.58
C SER A 159 3.97 8.57 15.21
N PHE A 160 4.23 7.49 14.48
CA PHE A 160 4.05 6.13 14.97
C PHE A 160 5.15 5.21 14.47
N THR A 161 5.29 4.06 15.11
CA THR A 161 6.18 2.98 14.65
C THR A 161 5.35 1.96 13.88
N PHE A 162 5.77 1.67 12.65
CA PHE A 162 5.20 0.60 11.83
C PHE A 162 6.05 -0.65 11.97
N THR A 163 5.39 -1.78 12.21
CA THR A 163 5.99 -3.11 12.18
C THR A 163 5.28 -3.91 11.08
N PRO A 164 6.01 -4.51 10.11
CA PRO A 164 5.39 -5.33 9.09
C PRO A 164 4.75 -6.58 9.70
N PRO A 165 3.82 -7.23 8.97
CA PRO A 165 3.32 -8.53 9.40
C PRO A 165 4.52 -9.47 9.58
N ALA A 166 4.51 -10.26 10.66
CA ALA A 166 5.43 -11.37 10.76
C ALA A 166 5.30 -12.19 9.47
N ALA A 167 6.43 -12.50 8.82
CA ALA A 167 6.40 -13.42 7.70
C ALA A 167 5.67 -14.67 8.17
N SER A 168 4.57 -15.04 7.50
CA SER A 168 3.83 -16.24 7.87
C SER A 168 4.85 -17.37 7.98
N PRO A 169 4.94 -18.07 9.12
CA PRO A 169 5.92 -19.11 9.30
C PRO A 169 5.76 -20.05 8.11
N ALA A 170 6.81 -20.15 7.29
CA ALA A 170 6.84 -21.14 6.23
C ALA A 170 6.53 -22.47 6.92
N ALA A 171 5.42 -23.11 6.57
CA ALA A 171 4.90 -24.25 7.32
C ALA A 171 6.04 -25.24 7.60
N GLU A 172 6.50 -25.27 8.86
CA GLU A 172 7.69 -26.02 9.26
C GLU A 172 7.36 -27.51 9.04
N GLY A 173 7.96 -28.10 8.01
CA GLY A 173 7.72 -29.49 7.61
C GLY A 173 7.12 -29.70 6.22
N SER A 174 6.74 -28.64 5.50
CA SER A 174 6.48 -28.75 4.05
C SER A 174 7.83 -28.80 3.34
N GLU A 175 8.13 -29.90 2.66
CA GLU A 175 9.14 -29.93 1.61
C GLU A 175 8.96 -28.68 0.73
N SER A 176 10.04 -27.91 0.52
CA SER A 176 9.97 -26.67 -0.26
C SER A 176 9.30 -26.97 -1.59
N PRO A 177 8.25 -26.22 -1.98
CA PRO A 177 7.48 -26.55 -3.16
C PRO A 177 8.42 -26.52 -4.37
N GLU A 178 8.35 -27.55 -5.18
CA GLU A 178 9.19 -27.71 -6.38
C GLU A 178 9.05 -26.54 -7.37
N VAL A 179 7.89 -25.85 -7.32
CA VAL A 179 7.61 -24.64 -8.07
C VAL A 179 7.14 -23.55 -7.13
N SER A 180 7.81 -22.40 -7.16
CA SER A 180 7.33 -21.17 -6.54
C SER A 180 6.54 -20.33 -7.54
N VAL A 181 5.44 -19.75 -7.05
CA VAL A 181 4.56 -18.85 -7.80
C VAL A 181 4.64 -17.49 -7.15
N THR A 182 4.89 -16.45 -7.91
CA THR A 182 4.94 -15.08 -7.40
C THR A 182 4.15 -14.14 -8.30
N LEU A 183 3.50 -13.15 -7.71
CA LEU A 183 2.76 -12.11 -8.43
C LEU A 183 3.46 -10.76 -8.20
N ALA A 184 3.70 -10.02 -9.28
CA ALA A 184 4.27 -8.68 -9.16
C ALA A 184 3.22 -7.67 -8.66
N ARG A 185 3.67 -6.73 -7.81
CA ARG A 185 2.85 -5.60 -7.40
C ARG A 185 2.52 -4.71 -8.60
N VAL A 186 1.30 -4.20 -8.63
CA VAL A 186 0.83 -3.31 -9.70
C VAL A 186 0.11 -2.11 -9.08
N SER A 187 0.38 -0.91 -9.60
CA SER A 187 -0.41 0.29 -9.32
C SER A 187 -0.95 0.79 -10.64
N THR A 188 -2.26 0.91 -10.77
CA THR A 188 -2.94 1.23 -12.03
C THR A 188 -4.21 2.03 -11.78
N SER A 189 -4.73 2.71 -12.79
CA SER A 189 -6.04 3.38 -12.76
C SER A 189 -7.09 2.72 -13.64
N ARG A 190 -6.81 1.49 -14.08
CA ARG A 190 -7.63 0.65 -14.96
C ARG A 190 -7.59 -0.79 -14.46
N SER A 191 -8.34 -1.69 -15.09
CA SER A 191 -8.25 -3.13 -14.87
C SER A 191 -6.78 -3.59 -14.83
N PRO A 192 -6.33 -4.24 -13.74
CA PRO A 192 -4.94 -4.59 -13.59
C PRO A 192 -4.53 -5.72 -14.53
N THR A 193 -3.29 -5.65 -14.99
CA THR A 193 -2.64 -6.73 -15.73
C THR A 193 -1.73 -7.50 -14.77
N LEU A 194 -2.10 -8.74 -14.47
CA LEU A 194 -1.47 -9.59 -13.46
C LEU A 194 -0.20 -10.25 -14.02
N ARG A 195 0.97 -9.91 -13.48
CA ARG A 195 2.26 -10.46 -13.93
C ARG A 195 2.71 -11.56 -12.99
N VAL A 196 2.49 -12.81 -13.40
CA VAL A 196 2.82 -14.00 -12.61
C VAL A 196 4.16 -14.57 -13.06
N THR A 197 5.00 -14.98 -12.10
CA THR A 197 6.26 -15.65 -12.34
C THR A 197 6.25 -17.03 -11.68
N LEU A 198 6.51 -18.07 -12.48
CA LEU A 198 6.81 -19.42 -12.01
C LEU A 198 8.32 -19.62 -11.98
N ARG A 199 8.84 -20.19 -10.90
CA ARG A 199 10.25 -20.52 -10.76
C ARG A 199 10.38 -21.91 -10.17
N GLY A 200 11.27 -22.73 -10.74
CA GLY A 200 11.62 -24.01 -10.13
C GLY A 200 12.50 -23.79 -8.90
N GLU A 201 12.18 -24.45 -7.80
CA GLU A 201 12.98 -24.48 -6.58
C GLU A 201 13.62 -25.87 -6.46
N GLY A 202 14.96 -25.93 -6.32
CA GLY A 202 15.71 -27.19 -6.17
C GLY A 202 16.89 -27.37 -7.13
N ALA A 203 17.86 -28.20 -6.73
CA ALA A 203 19.10 -28.45 -7.46
C ALA A 203 18.99 -29.58 -8.52
N GLY A 204 17.82 -30.22 -8.64
CA GLY A 204 17.63 -31.44 -9.42
C GLY A 204 16.97 -31.23 -10.78
N ARG A 205 17.78 -31.23 -11.84
CA ARG A 205 17.41 -31.40 -13.27
C ARG A 205 16.46 -30.34 -13.88
N ALA A 206 16.56 -30.17 -15.19
CA ALA A 206 15.76 -29.23 -15.99
C ALA A 206 14.30 -29.71 -16.12
N LYS A 207 13.56 -29.70 -15.01
CA LYS A 207 12.15 -30.10 -14.98
C LYS A 207 11.32 -29.18 -15.87
N ARG A 208 10.32 -29.76 -16.52
CA ARG A 208 9.39 -29.03 -17.37
C ARG A 208 8.08 -28.78 -16.63
N VAL A 209 7.34 -27.78 -17.06
CA VAL A 209 5.97 -27.53 -16.63
C VAL A 209 5.13 -27.23 -17.84
N TYR A 210 3.91 -27.74 -17.85
CA TYR A 210 2.93 -27.36 -18.86
C TYR A 210 2.25 -26.05 -18.42
N VAL A 211 2.43 -24.97 -19.19
CA VAL A 211 1.94 -23.63 -18.80
C VAL A 211 0.97 -23.08 -19.85
N ARG A 212 -0.24 -22.77 -19.40
CA ARG A 212 -1.27 -22.03 -20.13
C ARG A 212 -1.99 -21.10 -19.15
N ASP A 213 -2.56 -20.03 -19.68
CA ASP A 213 -3.17 -19.00 -18.83
C ASP A 213 -4.44 -19.47 -18.11
N ASP A 214 -5.13 -20.51 -18.61
CA ASP A 214 -6.31 -21.11 -17.98
C ASP A 214 -6.00 -22.00 -16.77
N LEU A 215 -4.71 -22.25 -16.50
CA LEU A 215 -4.25 -22.97 -15.29
C LEU A 215 -4.05 -22.05 -14.09
N PHE A 216 -4.13 -20.73 -14.30
CA PHE A 216 -3.99 -19.75 -13.24
C PHE A 216 -5.36 -19.34 -12.69
N ALA A 217 -5.46 -19.31 -11.36
CA ALA A 217 -6.57 -18.74 -10.63
C ALA A 217 -6.04 -17.71 -9.64
N PHE A 218 -6.91 -16.81 -9.19
CA PHE A 218 -6.58 -15.79 -8.22
C PHE A 218 -7.65 -15.73 -7.15
N GLU A 219 -7.22 -15.62 -5.89
CA GLU A 219 -8.09 -15.20 -4.81
C GLU A 219 -7.79 -13.73 -4.53
N VAL A 220 -8.80 -12.87 -4.66
CA VAL A 220 -8.69 -11.42 -4.57
C VAL A 220 -9.43 -10.98 -3.32
N HIS A 221 -8.71 -10.43 -2.35
CA HIS A 221 -9.30 -9.78 -1.18
C HIS A 221 -9.25 -8.26 -1.39
N GLY A 222 -10.41 -7.62 -1.46
CA GLY A 222 -10.53 -6.19 -1.73
C GLY A 222 -11.50 -5.47 -0.80
N PRO A 223 -11.77 -4.18 -1.06
CA PRO A 223 -12.73 -3.39 -0.29
C PRO A 223 -14.17 -3.92 -0.34
N LEU A 224 -14.52 -4.67 -1.38
CA LEU A 224 -15.85 -5.27 -1.56
C LEU A 224 -15.96 -6.72 -1.04
N GLY A 225 -14.91 -7.23 -0.40
CA GLY A 225 -14.84 -8.61 0.08
C GLY A 225 -13.90 -9.49 -0.74
N THR A 226 -14.15 -10.80 -0.73
CA THR A 226 -13.28 -11.80 -1.38
C THR A 226 -13.92 -12.32 -2.65
N VAL A 227 -13.18 -12.28 -3.76
CA VAL A 227 -13.60 -12.78 -5.06
C VAL A 227 -12.62 -13.83 -5.56
N ARG A 228 -13.13 -14.95 -6.07
CA ARG A 228 -12.32 -15.95 -6.76
C ARG A 228 -12.36 -15.71 -8.26
N CYS A 229 -11.22 -15.36 -8.83
CA CYS A 229 -11.05 -15.24 -10.28
C CYS A 229 -10.53 -16.56 -10.84
N GLU A 230 -11.38 -17.31 -11.50
CA GLU A 230 -10.99 -18.56 -12.14
C GLU A 230 -11.71 -18.68 -13.49
N PRO A 231 -10.98 -18.96 -14.57
CA PRO A 231 -11.62 -19.20 -15.86
C PRO A 231 -12.26 -20.58 -15.92
N SER A 232 -13.28 -20.73 -16.76
CA SER A 232 -13.81 -22.04 -17.11
C SER A 232 -12.71 -22.90 -17.71
N ARG A 233 -12.37 -24.01 -17.04
CA ARG A 233 -11.37 -24.96 -17.53
C ARG A 233 -11.96 -25.76 -18.68
N THR A 234 -11.23 -25.83 -19.78
CA THR A 234 -11.50 -26.79 -20.86
C THR A 234 -10.44 -27.87 -20.82
N THR A 235 -10.86 -29.13 -20.66
CA THR A 235 -9.92 -30.25 -20.75
C THR A 235 -9.46 -30.36 -22.20
N ILE A 236 -8.15 -30.27 -22.42
CA ILE A 236 -7.56 -30.35 -23.75
C ILE A 236 -6.50 -31.45 -23.79
N VAL A 237 -6.17 -31.89 -25.00
CA VAL A 237 -4.95 -32.67 -25.21
C VAL A 237 -3.76 -31.72 -25.10
N PRO A 238 -2.81 -31.94 -24.17
CA PRO A 238 -1.69 -31.02 -23.97
C PRO A 238 -0.81 -30.98 -25.21
N ILE A 239 -0.52 -29.78 -25.74
CA ILE A 239 0.39 -29.60 -26.88
C ILE A 239 1.84 -29.47 -26.37
N VAL A 240 2.78 -30.20 -27.01
CA VAL A 240 4.18 -30.29 -26.57
C VAL A 240 4.88 -28.93 -26.40
N ASP A 241 4.51 -27.93 -27.20
CA ASP A 241 5.12 -26.59 -27.19
C ASP A 241 4.84 -25.77 -25.92
N PHE A 242 3.81 -26.14 -25.16
CA PHE A 242 3.48 -25.51 -23.87
C PHE A 242 4.30 -26.08 -22.70
N TYR A 243 5.06 -27.16 -22.90
CA TYR A 243 6.00 -27.64 -21.88
C TYR A 243 7.25 -26.76 -21.86
N LYS A 244 7.34 -25.89 -20.86
CA LYS A 244 8.47 -24.96 -20.66
C LYS A 244 9.43 -25.52 -19.61
N ARG A 245 10.73 -25.33 -19.82
CA ARG A 245 11.75 -25.70 -18.83
C ARG A 245 11.80 -24.66 -17.71
N LEU A 246 11.91 -25.12 -16.46
CA LEU A 246 12.05 -24.26 -15.27
C LEU A 246 13.49 -23.78 -14.99
N SER A 247 14.43 -24.00 -15.93
CA SER A 247 15.81 -23.51 -15.79
C SER A 247 15.93 -21.98 -15.76
N ARG A 248 14.85 -21.27 -16.15
CA ARG A 248 14.69 -19.83 -16.00
C ARG A 248 13.27 -19.55 -15.52
N PRO A 249 13.04 -18.44 -14.80
CA PRO A 249 11.69 -18.05 -14.41
C PRO A 249 10.80 -17.88 -15.64
N ILE A 250 9.62 -18.51 -15.61
CA ILE A 250 8.60 -18.36 -16.64
C ILE A 250 7.72 -17.19 -16.20
N ARG A 251 7.55 -16.20 -17.08
CA ARG A 251 6.71 -15.03 -16.81
C ARG A 251 5.50 -15.08 -17.73
N THR A 252 4.31 -14.97 -17.15
CA THR A 252 3.08 -14.76 -17.90
C THR A 252 2.39 -13.47 -17.45
N THR A 253 1.55 -12.95 -18.32
CA THR A 253 0.79 -11.72 -18.11
C THR A 253 -0.67 -12.00 -18.40
N ILE A 254 -1.51 -11.82 -17.39
CA ILE A 254 -2.92 -12.20 -17.45
C ILE A 254 -3.77 -10.93 -17.24
N ALA A 255 -4.65 -10.63 -18.19
CA ALA A 255 -5.61 -9.55 -18.03
C ALA A 255 -6.68 -9.96 -17.02
N SER A 256 -6.86 -9.17 -15.96
CA SER A 256 -7.84 -9.48 -14.89
C SER A 256 -9.28 -9.55 -15.41
N GLU A 257 -9.65 -8.69 -16.36
CA GLU A 257 -10.98 -8.65 -17.00
C GLU A 257 -11.36 -9.96 -17.72
N LEU A 258 -10.38 -10.82 -18.06
CA LEU A 258 -10.64 -12.13 -18.68
C LEU A 258 -10.80 -13.26 -17.65
N ARG A 259 -10.57 -12.98 -16.35
CA ARG A 259 -10.49 -13.98 -15.28
C ARG A 259 -11.38 -13.68 -14.09
N CYS A 260 -11.66 -12.41 -13.85
CA CYS A 260 -12.41 -11.90 -12.72
C CYS A 260 -13.76 -11.34 -13.22
N PRO A 261 -14.81 -11.36 -12.38
CA PRO A 261 -16.00 -10.55 -12.58
C PRO A 261 -15.66 -9.07 -12.81
N ASP A 262 -16.46 -8.36 -13.62
CA ASP A 262 -16.18 -6.99 -14.08
C ASP A 262 -16.02 -5.97 -12.92
N ASP A 263 -16.73 -6.19 -11.83
CA ASP A 263 -16.78 -5.34 -10.63
C ASP A 263 -15.63 -5.59 -9.64
N THR A 264 -14.80 -6.62 -9.86
CA THR A 264 -13.74 -7.02 -8.92
C THR A 264 -12.79 -5.88 -8.56
N PHE A 265 -12.40 -5.06 -9.54
CA PHE A 265 -11.45 -3.95 -9.37
C PHE A 265 -12.08 -2.57 -9.58
N GLU A 266 -13.40 -2.45 -9.41
CA GLU A 266 -14.13 -1.20 -9.64
C GLU A 266 -13.81 -0.14 -8.57
N VAL A 267 -13.63 -0.56 -7.32
CA VAL A 267 -13.43 0.34 -6.18
C VAL A 267 -11.96 0.72 -6.03
N PRO A 268 -11.63 2.02 -5.90
CA PRO A 268 -10.25 2.44 -5.62
C PRO A 268 -9.79 1.96 -4.25
N GLY A 269 -8.55 1.46 -4.18
CA GLY A 269 -7.99 0.93 -2.94
C GLY A 269 -6.87 -0.07 -3.19
N VAL A 270 -6.51 -0.81 -2.15
CA VAL A 270 -5.53 -1.89 -2.20
C VAL A 270 -6.26 -3.24 -2.15
N TYR A 271 -5.89 -4.11 -3.08
CA TYR A 271 -6.36 -5.48 -3.20
C TYR A 271 -5.20 -6.42 -2.89
N GLU A 272 -5.42 -7.44 -2.08
CA GLU A 272 -4.46 -8.52 -1.86
C GLU A 272 -4.81 -9.68 -2.80
N VAL A 273 -3.90 -9.98 -3.72
CA VAL A 273 -4.14 -11.01 -4.74
C VAL A 273 -3.22 -12.20 -4.50
N VAL A 274 -3.81 -13.36 -4.22
CA VAL A 274 -3.12 -14.63 -4.01
C VAL A 274 -3.14 -15.41 -5.33
N PRO A 275 -1.99 -15.57 -6.02
CA PRO A 275 -1.93 -16.35 -7.24
C PRO A 275 -1.94 -17.85 -6.92
N ARG A 276 -2.70 -18.61 -7.71
CA ARG A 276 -2.76 -20.07 -7.67
C ARG A 276 -2.52 -20.63 -9.07
N VAL A 277 -1.78 -21.73 -9.18
CA VAL A 277 -1.61 -22.45 -10.44
C VAL A 277 -1.79 -23.95 -10.21
N ASP A 278 -2.59 -24.57 -11.07
CA ASP A 278 -2.82 -26.02 -11.07
C ASP A 278 -2.11 -26.64 -12.29
N LEU A 279 -0.96 -27.26 -12.05
CA LEU A 279 -0.17 -27.95 -13.08
C LEU A 279 -0.63 -29.41 -13.16
N VAL A 280 -1.57 -29.71 -14.07
CA VAL A 280 -2.24 -31.03 -14.12
C VAL A 280 -1.68 -32.00 -15.16
N TYR A 281 -0.73 -31.57 -16.00
CA TYR A 281 -0.23 -32.37 -17.13
C TYR A 281 1.22 -32.81 -16.91
N ASP A 282 1.42 -34.13 -16.75
CA ASP A 282 2.72 -34.76 -16.44
C ASP A 282 3.69 -34.88 -17.63
N GLY A 283 3.18 -34.80 -18.87
CA GLY A 283 4.00 -34.93 -20.06
C GLY A 283 4.40 -36.36 -20.41
N ALA A 284 3.86 -37.37 -19.74
CA ALA A 284 4.19 -38.78 -19.96
C ALA A 284 3.98 -39.22 -21.42
N ARG A 285 2.93 -38.69 -22.07
CA ARG A 285 2.62 -38.92 -23.50
C ARG A 285 3.76 -38.52 -24.45
N TYR A 286 4.62 -37.59 -24.04
CA TYR A 286 5.71 -37.04 -24.83
C TYR A 286 7.08 -37.43 -24.28
N GLU A 287 7.15 -38.40 -23.36
CA GLU A 287 8.37 -38.80 -22.66
C GLU A 287 9.06 -37.60 -21.96
N LEU A 288 8.25 -36.67 -21.45
CA LEU A 288 8.71 -35.52 -20.69
C LEU A 288 8.48 -35.77 -19.20
N ASP A 289 9.49 -35.46 -18.39
CA ASP A 289 9.39 -35.37 -16.93
C ASP A 289 8.91 -33.95 -16.56
N ALA A 290 7.60 -33.79 -16.40
CA ALA A 290 6.99 -32.51 -16.04
C ALA A 290 6.41 -32.50 -14.61
N VAL A 291 6.62 -31.38 -13.93
CA VAL A 291 6.10 -31.15 -12.58
C VAL A 291 4.59 -31.00 -12.63
N THR A 292 3.91 -31.69 -11.71
CA THR A 292 2.47 -31.57 -11.51
C THR A 292 2.16 -31.19 -10.06
N GLY A 293 0.95 -30.68 -9.82
CA GLY A 293 0.48 -30.29 -8.49
C GLY A 293 -0.20 -28.94 -8.48
N ARG A 294 -0.63 -28.54 -7.28
CA ARG A 294 -1.21 -27.22 -7.01
C ARG A 294 -0.19 -26.37 -6.26
N PHE A 295 0.08 -25.18 -6.77
CA PHE A 295 1.03 -24.26 -6.18
C PHE A 295 0.33 -22.93 -5.88
N VAL A 296 0.53 -22.43 -4.66
CA VAL A 296 -0.06 -21.18 -4.17
C VAL A 296 1.09 -20.23 -3.85
N GLY A 297 1.05 -19.04 -4.43
CA GLY A 297 2.02 -17.99 -4.14
C GLY A 297 1.60 -17.09 -2.97
N PRO A 298 2.50 -16.26 -2.46
CA PRO A 298 2.16 -15.27 -1.45
C PRO A 298 1.22 -14.20 -2.02
N ALA A 299 0.39 -13.61 -1.15
CA ALA A 299 -0.43 -12.46 -1.51
C ALA A 299 0.45 -11.30 -2.00
N ALA A 300 0.06 -10.67 -3.11
CA ALA A 300 0.70 -9.46 -3.60
C ALA A 300 -0.30 -8.30 -3.63
N PRO A 301 0.08 -7.10 -3.14
CA PRO A 301 -0.79 -5.94 -3.21
C PRO A 301 -0.91 -5.42 -4.64
N ILE A 302 -2.14 -5.12 -5.06
CA ILE A 302 -2.50 -4.39 -6.26
C ILE A 302 -3.23 -3.12 -5.84
N ARG A 303 -2.71 -1.96 -6.25
CA ARG A 303 -3.31 -0.67 -5.95
C ARG A 303 -4.10 -0.16 -7.16
N ILE A 304 -5.41 -0.07 -6.99
CA ILE A 304 -6.32 0.57 -7.95
C ILE A 304 -6.47 2.04 -7.57
N THR A 305 -6.15 2.92 -8.51
CA THR A 305 -6.14 4.37 -8.31
C THR A 305 -7.22 5.00 -9.17
N SER A 306 -8.21 5.64 -8.58
CA SER A 306 -9.19 6.45 -9.32
C SER A 306 -9.25 7.86 -8.78
N ARG A 307 -9.84 8.75 -9.57
CA ARG A 307 -10.19 10.11 -9.14
C ARG A 307 -11.41 10.10 -8.22
N SER A 308 -12.29 9.09 -8.34
CA SER A 308 -13.41 8.92 -7.41
C SER A 308 -12.89 8.70 -6.00
N TYR A 309 -13.50 9.40 -5.05
CA TYR A 309 -13.27 9.19 -3.63
C TYR A 309 -14.30 8.19 -3.13
N VAL A 310 -13.85 7.18 -2.40
CA VAL A 310 -14.72 6.28 -1.66
C VAL A 310 -14.35 6.40 -0.19
N GLU A 311 -15.28 6.95 0.59
CA GLU A 311 -15.15 7.06 2.04
C GLU A 311 -15.02 5.65 2.63
N GLN A 312 -13.99 5.42 3.44
CA GLN A 312 -13.71 4.12 4.05
C GLN A 312 -14.05 4.21 5.53
N ARG A 313 -15.34 4.02 5.86
CA ARG A 313 -15.80 4.12 7.24
C ARG A 313 -15.33 2.91 8.04
N VAL A 314 -14.97 3.13 9.30
CA VAL A 314 -14.48 2.07 10.20
C VAL A 314 -15.50 0.95 10.33
N GLU A 315 -16.78 1.31 10.36
CA GLU A 315 -17.92 0.40 10.45
C GLU A 315 -18.00 -0.56 9.26
N ASP A 316 -17.75 -0.06 8.05
CA ASP A 316 -17.80 -0.87 6.81
C ASP A 316 -16.72 -1.96 6.84
N LEU A 317 -15.52 -1.63 7.32
CA LEU A 317 -14.44 -2.61 7.48
C LEU A 317 -14.76 -3.64 8.57
N LEU A 318 -15.35 -3.21 9.69
CA LEU A 318 -15.76 -4.15 10.74
C LEU A 318 -16.84 -5.13 10.24
N ALA A 319 -17.77 -4.67 9.40
CA ALA A 319 -18.77 -5.52 8.78
C ALA A 319 -18.14 -6.57 7.84
N ILE A 320 -17.08 -6.21 7.11
CA ILE A 320 -16.34 -7.15 6.25
C ILE A 320 -15.56 -8.18 7.08
N LEU A 321 -14.91 -7.74 8.16
CA LEU A 321 -14.05 -8.61 9.00
C LEU A 321 -14.84 -9.57 9.88
N ARG A 322 -16.08 -9.22 10.22
CA ARG A 322 -16.99 -10.04 11.01
C ARG A 322 -18.15 -10.48 10.11
N PRO A 323 -17.90 -11.35 9.11
CA PRO A 323 -19.00 -11.87 8.30
C PRO A 323 -20.01 -12.46 9.26
N SER A 324 -21.25 -11.96 9.20
CA SER A 324 -22.34 -12.32 10.10
C SER A 324 -22.30 -13.83 10.33
N SER A 325 -21.83 -14.22 11.52
CA SER A 325 -21.75 -15.61 11.92
C SER A 325 -23.18 -16.14 11.92
N GLU A 326 -23.53 -16.86 10.85
CA GLU A 326 -24.69 -17.74 10.72
C GLU A 326 -26.00 -17.17 11.27
N GLU A 327 -26.82 -16.56 10.41
CA GLU A 327 -28.26 -16.74 10.58
C GLU A 327 -28.51 -18.26 10.50
N PRO A 328 -29.07 -18.89 11.55
CA PRO A 328 -29.39 -20.31 11.49
C PRO A 328 -30.35 -20.51 10.32
N SER A 329 -29.95 -21.35 9.36
CA SER A 329 -30.85 -21.76 8.28
C SER A 329 -32.11 -22.39 8.90
N PRO A 330 -33.31 -21.95 8.50
CA PRO A 330 -34.57 -22.45 9.05
C PRO A 330 -34.81 -23.93 8.74
#